data_AF-A0A1F1IBV4-F1
#
_entry.id   AF-A0A1F1IBV4-F1
#
_cell.length_a   1.000
_cell.length_b   1.000
_cell.length_c   1.000
_cell.angle_alpha   90.00
_cell.angle_beta   90.00
_cell.angle_gamma   90.00
#
_symmetry.space_group_name_H-M   'P 1'
#
loop_
_entity.id
_entity.type
_entity.pdbx_description
1 polymer ?
#
loop_
_entity_poly.entity_id
_entity_poly.type
_entity_poly.pdbx_seq_one_letter_code
_entity_poly.pdbx_strand_id
1 'polypeptide(L)'
;MQTPKTSPAPDPAVHPASEPPTGSRLDRPRSSTARTALGRFGEDAAAVWLAGHGYSVVERNWRGAGGELDLIALQDGWWVAVEVKTRSGLGFGDPFEAIGPRKLARLHRLMRQWHAQSGIARREEPWRVDAVAVLVVPGEAPRFDLLTDVRP
;
A
#
# COMPACT_ATOMS: atom_id res chain seq x y z
N MET A 1 -41.10 -51.24 32.88
CA MET A 1 -41.12 -51.31 34.35
C MET A 1 -40.17 -50.25 34.90
N GLN A 2 -40.59 -49.63 36.01
CA GLN A 2 -39.90 -48.65 36.87
C GLN A 2 -39.97 -47.16 36.48
N THR A 3 -40.63 -46.42 37.37
CA THR A 3 -40.91 -44.97 37.41
C THR A 3 -39.85 -44.26 38.29
N PRO A 4 -39.97 -42.97 38.70
CA PRO A 4 -38.96 -41.92 38.50
C PRO A 4 -38.25 -41.54 39.82
N LYS A 5 -37.24 -40.64 39.80
CA LYS A 5 -36.82 -39.90 41.00
C LYS A 5 -35.98 -38.65 40.63
N THR A 6 -36.55 -37.44 40.67
CA THR A 6 -36.61 -36.46 41.78
C THR A 6 -35.36 -35.58 41.89
N SER A 7 -35.53 -34.28 41.59
CA SER A 7 -34.64 -33.17 41.99
C SER A 7 -34.47 -33.08 43.51
N PRO A 8 -33.40 -32.42 43.96
CA PRO A 8 -33.61 -31.26 44.83
C PRO A 8 -32.71 -30.06 44.48
N ALA A 9 -33.22 -28.85 44.69
CA ALA A 9 -32.44 -27.65 45.03
C ALA A 9 -32.53 -27.46 46.57
N PRO A 10 -31.60 -26.78 47.27
CA PRO A 10 -31.49 -25.31 47.20
C PRO A 10 -30.09 -24.67 47.42
N ASP A 11 -30.06 -23.36 47.12
CA ASP A 11 -29.12 -22.24 47.43
C ASP A 11 -28.78 -22.05 48.94
N PRO A 12 -28.02 -21.03 49.41
CA PRO A 12 -27.09 -20.05 48.77
C PRO A 12 -25.75 -19.86 49.54
N ALA A 13 -24.76 -19.12 48.97
CA ALA A 13 -24.03 -18.02 49.65
C ALA A 13 -22.75 -17.50 48.94
N VAL A 14 -22.84 -16.24 48.48
CA VAL A 14 -21.92 -15.09 48.76
C VAL A 14 -20.54 -14.97 48.05
N HIS A 15 -20.50 -13.97 47.16
CA HIS A 15 -19.43 -13.14 46.56
C HIS A 15 -18.44 -12.50 47.59
N PRO A 16 -17.24 -11.91 47.24
CA PRO A 16 -17.06 -10.91 46.16
C PRO A 16 -15.67 -10.70 45.46
N ALA A 17 -15.74 -9.84 44.44
CA ALA A 17 -14.77 -8.85 43.91
C ALA A 17 -13.56 -9.28 43.04
N SER A 18 -13.55 -8.85 41.76
CA SER A 18 -12.74 -7.71 41.22
C SER A 18 -12.69 -7.68 39.68
N GLU A 19 -12.97 -6.53 39.05
CA GLU A 19 -12.81 -6.20 37.60
C GLU A 19 -11.34 -5.86 37.20
N PRO A 20 -11.02 -5.30 36.00
CA PRO A 20 -11.01 -5.83 34.62
C PRO A 20 -9.61 -5.71 33.93
N PRO A 21 -9.43 -5.98 32.61
CA PRO A 21 -9.24 -4.84 31.70
C PRO A 21 -10.01 -5.00 30.38
N THR A 22 -10.73 -3.99 29.91
CA THR A 22 -10.23 -2.82 29.14
C THR A 22 -9.58 -3.21 27.82
N GLY A 23 -10.28 -2.88 26.73
CA GLY A 23 -9.66 -2.64 25.43
C GLY A 23 -9.96 -3.69 24.36
N SER A 24 -11.21 -3.77 23.91
CA SER A 24 -11.43 -4.01 22.47
C SER A 24 -10.70 -2.86 21.74
N ARG A 25 -9.48 -3.13 21.27
CA ARG A 25 -8.80 -2.25 20.33
C ARG A 25 -9.72 -2.18 19.12
N LEU A 26 -10.34 -1.01 18.94
CA LEU A 26 -11.07 -0.68 17.74
C LEU A 26 -10.24 -1.12 16.54
N ASP A 27 -10.77 -2.14 15.85
CA ASP A 27 -10.35 -2.49 14.51
C ASP A 27 -10.58 -1.23 13.67
N ARG A 28 -9.48 -0.55 13.34
CA ARG A 28 -9.50 0.77 12.71
C ARG A 28 -10.18 0.61 11.34
N PRO A 29 -11.15 1.48 10.96
CA PRO A 29 -11.97 1.24 9.78
C PRO A 29 -11.09 1.13 8.54
N ARG A 30 -11.30 0.07 7.75
CA ARG A 30 -10.79 -0.05 6.38
C ARG A 30 -11.11 1.25 5.64
N SER A 31 -10.08 1.82 5.01
CA SER A 31 -10.12 3.06 4.24
C SER A 31 -11.43 3.21 3.44
N SER A 32 -12.05 4.39 3.50
CA SER A 32 -13.22 4.74 2.67
C SER A 32 -13.01 4.40 1.20
N THR A 33 -14.00 3.77 0.58
CA THR A 33 -14.01 3.27 -0.81
C THR A 33 -13.52 4.32 -1.81
N ALA A 34 -13.87 5.60 -1.57
CA ALA A 34 -13.47 6.74 -2.38
C ALA A 34 -11.95 6.97 -2.45
N ARG A 35 -11.21 6.81 -1.33
CA ARG A 35 -9.76 7.00 -1.32
C ARG A 35 -9.05 5.87 -2.07
N THR A 36 -9.54 4.64 -1.92
CA THR A 36 -9.02 3.49 -2.65
C THR A 36 -9.30 3.62 -4.15
N ALA A 37 -10.50 4.08 -4.54
CA ALA A 37 -10.84 4.34 -5.93
C ALA A 37 -9.96 5.45 -6.53
N LEU A 38 -9.74 6.54 -5.79
CA LEU A 38 -8.85 7.63 -6.20
C LEU A 38 -7.41 7.14 -6.39
N GLY A 39 -6.88 6.35 -5.46
CA GLY A 39 -5.54 5.77 -5.57
C GLY A 39 -5.37 4.89 -6.81
N ARG A 40 -6.35 4.02 -7.09
CA ARG A 40 -6.36 3.17 -8.30
C ARG A 40 -6.41 4.00 -9.58
N PHE A 41 -7.28 5.01 -9.61
CA PHE A 41 -7.37 5.92 -10.74
C PHE A 41 -6.03 6.61 -11.01
N GLY A 42 -5.34 7.09 -9.98
CA GLY A 42 -4.04 7.72 -10.18
C GLY A 42 -2.95 6.75 -10.60
N GLU A 43 -2.97 5.51 -10.12
CA GLU A 43 -2.06 4.45 -10.61
C GLU A 43 -2.29 4.15 -12.10
N ASP A 44 -3.57 4.02 -12.51
CA ASP A 44 -3.94 3.84 -13.93
C ASP A 44 -3.47 5.02 -14.78
N ALA A 45 -3.74 6.25 -14.33
CA ALA A 45 -3.38 7.47 -15.04
C ALA A 45 -1.86 7.63 -15.14
N ALA A 46 -1.13 7.33 -14.07
CA ALA A 46 0.33 7.38 -14.05
C ALA A 46 0.94 6.36 -15.02
N ALA A 47 0.42 5.13 -15.06
CA ALA A 47 0.91 4.11 -15.98
C ALA A 47 0.78 4.54 -17.46
N VAL A 48 -0.37 5.12 -17.83
CA VAL A 48 -0.59 5.66 -19.18
C VAL A 48 0.32 6.85 -19.47
N TRP A 49 0.42 7.78 -18.53
CA TRP A 49 1.25 8.98 -18.69
C TRP A 49 2.73 8.61 -18.85
N LEU A 50 3.25 7.70 -18.01
CA LEU A 50 4.63 7.19 -18.07
C LEU A 50 4.94 6.51 -19.42
N ALA A 51 3.99 5.80 -20.01
CA ALA A 51 4.15 5.23 -21.36
C ALA A 51 4.45 6.31 -22.41
N GLY A 52 3.81 7.47 -22.31
CA GLY A 52 4.11 8.64 -23.14
C GLY A 52 5.47 9.29 -22.87
N HIS A 53 6.13 8.94 -21.75
CA HIS A 53 7.42 9.46 -21.31
C HIS A 53 8.55 8.43 -21.44
N GLY A 54 8.36 7.39 -22.25
CA GLY A 54 9.40 6.40 -22.57
C GLY A 54 9.54 5.25 -21.56
N TYR A 55 8.62 5.13 -20.60
CA TYR A 55 8.57 4.00 -19.70
C TYR A 55 7.74 2.88 -20.29
N SER A 56 8.20 1.64 -20.19
CA SER A 56 7.38 0.45 -20.43
C SER A 56 6.95 -0.13 -19.10
N VAL A 57 5.68 0.06 -18.71
CA VAL A 57 5.14 -0.54 -17.49
C VAL A 57 5.04 -2.06 -17.66
N VAL A 58 5.73 -2.80 -16.78
CA VAL A 58 5.83 -4.27 -16.81
C VAL A 58 4.89 -4.89 -15.80
N GLU A 59 4.77 -4.30 -14.62
CA GLU A 59 3.91 -4.81 -13.57
C GLU A 59 3.30 -3.69 -12.74
N ARG A 60 2.14 -3.98 -12.13
CA ARG A 60 1.33 -3.03 -11.36
C ARG A 60 0.87 -3.67 -10.06
N ASN A 61 0.89 -2.92 -8.97
CA ASN A 61 0.46 -3.33 -7.63
C ASN A 61 1.09 -4.68 -7.22
N TRP A 62 2.40 -4.84 -7.48
CA TRP A 62 3.12 -6.06 -7.14
C TRP A 62 3.30 -6.16 -5.62
N ARG A 63 3.10 -7.34 -5.06
CA ARG A 63 3.15 -7.58 -3.61
C ARG A 63 4.27 -8.54 -3.26
N GLY A 64 5.13 -8.09 -2.36
CA GLY A 64 6.23 -8.88 -1.81
C GLY A 64 6.14 -9.02 -0.30
N ALA A 65 7.13 -9.70 0.27
CA ALA A 65 7.28 -9.76 1.71
C ALA A 65 7.63 -8.38 2.27
N GLY A 66 6.73 -7.82 3.08
CA GLY A 66 6.93 -6.55 3.78
C GLY A 66 6.60 -5.29 2.98
N GLY A 67 5.79 -5.39 1.92
CA GLY A 67 5.22 -4.24 1.22
C GLY A 67 4.78 -4.52 -0.21
N GLU A 68 4.55 -3.44 -0.96
CA GLU A 68 4.10 -3.46 -2.35
C GLU A 68 4.87 -2.41 -3.18
N LEU A 69 4.89 -2.62 -4.49
CA LEU A 69 5.38 -1.69 -5.50
C LEU A 69 4.19 -1.27 -6.37
N ASP A 70 3.92 0.03 -6.46
CA ASP A 70 2.75 0.52 -7.23
C ASP A 70 2.92 0.22 -8.71
N LEU A 71 4.07 0.58 -9.29
CA LEU A 71 4.43 0.23 -10.66
C LEU A 71 5.88 -0.26 -10.73
N ILE A 72 6.12 -1.18 -11.65
CA ILE A 72 7.44 -1.61 -12.08
C ILE A 72 7.53 -1.38 -13.58
N ALA A 73 8.54 -0.64 -14.01
CA ALA A 73 8.71 -0.26 -15.40
C ALA A 73 10.16 -0.45 -15.87
N LEU A 74 10.34 -0.50 -17.18
CA LEU A 74 11.64 -0.42 -17.84
C LEU A 74 11.76 0.94 -18.53
N GLN A 75 12.87 1.65 -18.31
CA GLN A 75 13.15 2.93 -18.95
C GLN A 75 14.65 3.04 -19.22
N ASP A 76 15.06 3.19 -20.49
CA ASP A 76 16.46 3.31 -20.92
C ASP A 76 17.42 2.26 -20.29
N GLY A 77 16.96 1.01 -20.18
CA GLY A 77 17.74 -0.08 -19.59
C GLY A 77 17.77 -0.13 -18.05
N TRP A 78 17.00 0.74 -17.39
CA TRP A 78 16.81 0.73 -15.94
C TRP A 78 15.48 0.09 -15.56
N TRP A 79 15.52 -0.79 -14.56
CA TRP A 79 14.32 -1.17 -13.83
C TRP A 79 13.92 -0.03 -12.89
N VAL A 80 12.66 0.37 -12.94
CA VAL A 80 12.17 1.50 -12.16
C VAL A 80 11.02 1.03 -11.29
N ALA A 81 11.21 1.08 -9.98
CA ALA A 81 10.08 1.12 -9.06
C ALA A 81 9.51 2.54 -9.08
N VAL A 82 8.25 2.70 -9.47
CA VAL A 82 7.59 4.00 -9.43
C VAL A 82 6.58 4.00 -8.30
N GLU A 83 6.78 4.88 -7.33
CA GLU A 83 5.79 5.17 -6.29
C GLU A 83 4.79 6.21 -6.82
N VAL A 84 3.50 5.92 -6.75
CA VAL A 84 2.44 6.81 -7.25
C VAL A 84 1.71 7.45 -6.07
N LYS A 85 1.74 8.78 -6.01
CA LYS A 85 0.96 9.56 -5.03
C LYS A 85 -0.18 10.28 -5.71
N THR A 86 -1.41 9.92 -5.36
CA THR A 86 -2.61 10.59 -5.89
C THR A 86 -3.20 11.54 -4.86
N ARG A 87 -3.48 12.78 -5.28
CA ARG A 87 -4.17 13.77 -4.45
C ARG A 87 -5.37 14.37 -5.17
N SER A 88 -6.43 14.62 -4.42
CA SER A 88 -7.59 15.40 -4.86
C SER A 88 -7.50 16.81 -4.25
N GLY A 89 -7.34 17.83 -5.10
CA GLY A 89 -7.26 19.24 -4.68
C GLY A 89 -5.87 19.78 -4.36
N LEU A 90 -5.78 21.10 -4.16
CA LEU A 90 -4.53 21.87 -3.95
C LEU A 90 -4.06 21.90 -2.48
N GLY A 91 -4.36 20.85 -1.70
CA GLY A 91 -3.89 20.77 -0.30
C GLY A 91 -2.38 21.00 -0.19
N PHE A 92 -1.96 21.71 0.85
CA PHE A 92 -0.55 22.07 1.09
C PHE A 92 0.33 20.83 1.31
N GLY A 93 1.55 20.89 0.77
CA GLY A 93 2.58 19.84 0.89
C GLY A 93 3.30 19.62 -0.45
N ASP A 94 4.60 19.34 -0.39
CA ASP A 94 5.35 18.89 -1.57
C ASP A 94 4.75 17.53 -2.02
N PRO A 95 4.27 17.40 -3.28
CA PRO A 95 3.79 16.11 -3.79
C PRO A 95 4.82 14.98 -3.65
N PHE A 96 6.11 15.34 -3.61
CA PHE A 96 7.23 14.44 -3.40
C PHE A 96 7.73 14.43 -1.97
N GLU A 97 6.92 14.85 -0.96
CA GLU A 97 7.28 14.78 0.47
C GLU A 97 8.22 13.60 0.69
N ALA A 98 9.48 13.97 1.01
CA ALA A 98 10.66 13.18 0.65
C ALA A 98 10.40 11.70 0.91
N ILE A 99 10.60 10.83 -0.09
CA ILE A 99 10.60 9.39 0.14
C ILE A 99 11.72 9.12 1.14
N GLY A 100 11.35 9.09 2.43
CA GLY A 100 12.34 9.06 3.48
C GLY A 100 13.20 7.81 3.40
N PRO A 101 14.40 7.81 4.01
CA PRO A 101 15.36 6.72 3.88
C PRO A 101 14.78 5.33 4.20
N ARG A 102 13.86 5.24 5.16
CA ARG A 102 13.16 4.00 5.53
C ARG A 102 12.27 3.47 4.39
N LYS A 103 11.55 4.34 3.70
CA LYS A 103 10.69 3.97 2.58
C LYS A 103 11.52 3.58 1.37
N LEU A 104 12.57 4.36 1.06
CA LEU A 104 13.48 4.07 -0.04
C LEU A 104 14.18 2.71 0.16
N ALA A 105 14.68 2.42 1.36
CA ALA A 105 15.27 1.12 1.69
C ALA A 105 14.27 -0.05 1.52
N ARG A 106 12.98 0.18 1.84
CA ARG A 106 11.92 -0.81 1.63
C ARG A 106 11.67 -1.04 0.13
N LEU A 107 11.56 0.02 -0.68
CA LEU A 107 11.33 -0.09 -2.13
C LEU A 107 12.47 -0.85 -2.82
N HIS A 108 13.73 -0.56 -2.48
CA HIS A 108 14.87 -1.33 -2.99
C HIS A 108 14.86 -2.80 -2.57
N ARG A 109 14.40 -3.11 -1.34
CA ARG A 109 14.23 -4.50 -0.90
C ARG A 109 13.15 -5.21 -1.71
N LEU A 110 12.05 -4.52 -2.02
CA LEU A 110 10.96 -5.08 -2.83
C LEU A 110 11.39 -5.28 -4.27
N MET A 111 12.12 -4.33 -4.87
CA MET A 111 12.71 -4.51 -6.21
C MET A 111 13.63 -5.72 -6.29
N ARG A 112 14.46 -5.97 -5.27
CA ARG A 112 15.26 -7.20 -5.18
C ARG A 112 14.41 -8.47 -5.19
N GLN A 113 13.31 -8.47 -4.44
CA GLN A 113 12.42 -9.64 -4.38
C GLN A 113 11.70 -9.87 -5.71
N TRP A 114 11.16 -8.80 -6.30
CA TRP A 114 10.53 -8.84 -7.61
C TRP A 114 11.50 -9.36 -8.67
N HIS A 115 12.70 -8.80 -8.74
CA HIS A 115 13.71 -9.20 -9.70
C HIS A 115 14.07 -10.69 -9.56
N ALA A 116 14.21 -11.19 -8.32
CA ALA A 116 14.47 -12.62 -8.07
C ALA A 116 13.33 -13.56 -8.54
N GLN A 117 12.08 -13.08 -8.56
CA GLN A 117 10.90 -13.85 -8.97
C GLN A 117 10.60 -13.73 -10.47
N SER A 118 11.01 -12.63 -11.09
CA SER A 118 10.71 -12.31 -12.50
C SER A 118 11.32 -13.29 -13.52
N GLY A 119 12.30 -14.09 -13.12
CA GLY A 119 13.04 -14.97 -14.03
C GLY A 119 14.02 -14.22 -14.97
N ILE A 120 14.21 -12.91 -14.77
CA ILE A 120 15.16 -12.12 -15.54
C ILE A 120 16.58 -12.58 -15.22
N ALA A 121 17.26 -13.14 -16.23
CA ALA A 121 18.55 -13.83 -16.09
C ALA A 121 19.72 -12.88 -15.79
N ARG A 122 19.59 -11.58 -16.08
CA ARG A 122 20.66 -10.60 -15.92
C ARG A 122 20.69 -10.07 -14.50
N ARG A 123 21.64 -10.58 -13.70
CA ARG A 123 21.87 -10.14 -12.30
C ARG A 123 22.32 -8.69 -12.15
N GLU A 124 22.59 -7.98 -13.25
CA GLU A 124 23.27 -6.68 -13.27
C GLU A 124 22.42 -5.53 -13.83
N GLU A 125 21.15 -5.75 -14.20
CA GLU A 125 20.32 -4.64 -14.68
C GLU A 125 20.03 -3.68 -13.52
N PRO A 126 20.46 -2.41 -13.63
CA PRO A 126 20.39 -1.49 -12.51
C PRO A 126 18.94 -1.08 -12.28
N TRP A 127 18.60 -0.78 -11.03
CA TRP A 127 17.30 -0.20 -10.70
C TRP A 127 17.43 1.13 -9.97
N ARG A 128 16.38 1.94 -10.10
CA ARG A 128 16.17 3.15 -9.33
C ARG A 128 14.73 3.23 -8.83
N VAL A 129 14.48 4.24 -8.00
CA VAL A 129 13.13 4.58 -7.53
C VAL A 129 12.77 5.93 -8.11
N ASP A 130 11.67 5.98 -8.84
CA ASP A 130 11.06 7.22 -9.29
C ASP A 130 9.76 7.45 -8.49
N ALA A 131 9.26 8.69 -8.50
CA ALA A 131 7.97 9.03 -7.93
C ALA A 131 7.14 9.81 -8.94
N VAL A 132 5.85 9.47 -9.03
CA VAL A 132 4.87 10.22 -9.79
C VAL A 132 3.82 10.78 -8.85
N ALA A 133 3.58 12.08 -8.93
CA ALA A 133 2.45 12.70 -8.28
C ALA A 133 1.35 12.97 -9.29
N VAL A 134 0.13 12.54 -8.96
CA VAL A 134 -1.06 12.72 -9.79
C VAL A 134 -2.02 13.65 -9.06
N LEU A 135 -2.19 14.86 -9.59
CA LEU A 135 -3.18 15.81 -9.11
C LEU A 135 -4.47 15.65 -9.92
N VAL A 136 -5.55 15.30 -9.21
CA VAL A 136 -6.89 15.14 -9.77
C VAL A 136 -7.75 16.31 -9.32
N VAL A 137 -8.19 17.12 -10.28
CA VAL A 137 -9.13 18.23 -10.06
C VAL A 137 -10.40 17.93 -10.87
N PRO A 138 -11.60 17.96 -10.26
CA PRO A 138 -12.84 17.71 -10.98
C PRO A 138 -13.01 18.64 -12.19
N GLY A 139 -13.29 18.06 -13.36
CA GLY A 139 -13.48 18.82 -14.61
C GLY A 139 -12.19 19.20 -15.35
N GLU A 140 -11.01 18.86 -14.82
CA GLU A 140 -9.73 19.09 -15.47
C GLU A 140 -9.04 17.77 -15.84
N ALA A 141 -8.16 17.83 -16.84
CA ALA A 141 -7.23 16.73 -17.09
C ALA A 141 -6.28 16.54 -15.89
N PRO A 142 -5.94 15.30 -15.51
CA PRO A 142 -4.96 15.05 -14.46
C PRO A 142 -3.63 15.72 -14.77
N ARG A 143 -2.99 16.27 -13.74
CA ARG A 143 -1.65 16.85 -13.85
C ARG A 143 -0.64 15.91 -13.18
N PHE A 144 0.54 15.83 -13.77
CA PHE A 144 1.57 14.89 -13.38
C PHE A 144 2.86 15.64 -13.10
N ASP A 145 3.50 15.28 -11.98
CA ASP A 145 4.88 15.64 -11.69
C ASP A 145 5.67 14.33 -11.59
N LEU A 146 6.89 14.30 -12.15
CA LEU A 146 7.80 13.16 -12.08
C LEU A 146 9.11 13.56 -11.39
N LEU A 147 9.49 12.81 -10.37
CA LEU A 147 10.79 12.88 -9.73
C LEU A 147 11.56 11.59 -10.02
N THR A 148 12.67 11.71 -10.73
CA THR A 148 13.51 10.58 -11.13
C THR A 148 14.66 10.35 -10.17
N ASP A 149 15.06 9.09 -9.99
CA ASP A 149 16.23 8.69 -9.20
C ASP A 149 16.24 9.27 -7.78
N VAL A 150 15.18 8.98 -7.03
CA VAL A 150 15.02 9.46 -5.65
C VAL A 150 16.15 8.93 -4.77
N ARG A 151 16.95 9.85 -4.22
CA ARG A 151 18.08 9.54 -3.33
C ARG A 151 17.78 9.96 -1.87
N PRO A 152 18.44 9.33 -0.87
CA PRO A 152 18.27 9.67 0.54
C PRO A 152 18.63 11.12 0.89
#